data_AF-A0A969Q067-F1
#
_entry.id   AF-A0A969Q067-F1
#
_cell.length_a   1.000
_cell.length_b   1.000
_cell.length_c   1.000
_cell.angle_alpha   90.00
_cell.angle_beta   90.00
_cell.angle_gamma   90.00
#
_symmetry.space_group_name_H-M   'P 1'
#
loop_
_entity.id
_entity.type
_entity.pdbx_description
1 polymer ?
#
loop_
_entity_poly.entity_id
_entity_poly.type
_entity_poly.pdbx_seq_one_letter_code
_entity_poly.pdbx_strand_id
1 'polypeptide(L)'
;FVPGTGWPEPGGLLPREALYLLGKIVRNAPICGLEVVEVSPPYDISDMTALMATRVICDTMAHLVISGQLPRKEKPAYIHPEAQPQLVEQWT
;
A
#
# COMPACT_ATOMS: atom_id res chain seq x y z
N PHE A 1 15.58 -5.97 7.28
CA PHE A 1 14.62 -4.86 7.23
C PHE A 1 13.96 -4.79 5.86
N VAL A 2 14.71 -4.66 4.77
CA VAL A 2 14.26 -4.96 3.39
C VAL A 2 15.52 -5.23 2.53
N PRO A 3 16.14 -6.43 2.54
CA PRO A 3 17.39 -6.68 1.81
C PRO A 3 17.21 -6.90 0.30
N GLY A 4 16.04 -7.40 -0.12
CA GLY A 4 15.73 -7.77 -1.49
C GLY A 4 15.28 -6.59 -2.31
N THR A 5 16.17 -5.64 -2.57
CA THR A 5 15.96 -4.47 -3.46
C THR A 5 17.10 -4.38 -4.46
N GLY A 6 16.88 -3.73 -5.61
CA GLY A 6 17.95 -3.53 -6.60
C GLY A 6 19.08 -2.61 -6.11
N TRP A 7 18.82 -1.78 -5.09
CA TRP A 7 19.76 -0.80 -4.58
C TRP A 7 19.57 -0.57 -3.06
N PRO A 8 20.23 -1.37 -2.21
CA PRO A 8 20.11 -1.22 -0.76
C PRO A 8 20.95 -0.06 -0.24
N GLU A 9 20.32 0.87 0.50
CA GLU A 9 21.00 2.01 1.13
C GLU A 9 21.02 1.89 2.67
N PRO A 10 22.17 2.14 3.34
CA PRO A 10 22.26 2.13 4.79
C PRO A 10 21.57 3.35 5.43
N GLY A 11 21.12 3.21 6.68
CA GLY A 11 20.52 4.31 7.44
C GLY A 11 19.05 4.61 7.13
N GLY A 12 18.36 3.71 6.41
CA GLY A 12 16.93 3.83 6.13
C GLY A 12 16.01 3.66 7.36
N LEU A 13 14.71 3.85 7.14
CA LEU A 13 13.68 3.71 8.17
C LEU A 13 13.63 2.29 8.75
N LEU A 14 13.39 2.22 10.06
CA LEU A 14 13.00 0.97 10.68
C LEU A 14 11.54 0.63 10.29
N PRO A 15 11.16 -0.65 10.13
CA PRO A 15 9.80 -1.06 9.78
C PRO A 15 8.74 -0.46 10.70
N ARG A 16 9.03 -0.35 12.00
CA ARG A 16 8.11 0.26 12.96
C ARG A 16 7.84 1.73 12.64
N GLU A 17 8.84 2.45 12.15
CA GLU A 17 8.73 3.87 11.76
C GLU A 17 7.97 3.98 10.44
N ALA A 18 8.32 3.15 9.47
CA ALA A 18 7.65 3.09 8.18
C ALA A 18 6.14 2.75 8.32
N LEU A 19 5.80 1.71 9.09
CA LEU A 19 4.40 1.32 9.34
C LEU A 19 3.64 2.38 10.15
N TYR A 20 4.30 3.01 11.13
CA TYR A 20 3.68 4.12 11.86
C TYR A 20 3.35 5.31 10.94
N LEU A 21 4.28 5.70 10.07
CA LEU A 21 4.08 6.76 9.08
C LEU A 21 3.00 6.39 8.07
N LEU A 22 3.02 5.17 7.55
CA LEU A 22 2.01 4.64 6.64
C LEU A 22 0.61 4.78 7.25
N GLY A 23 0.44 4.33 8.50
CA GLY A 23 -0.85 4.46 9.18
C GLY A 23 -1.27 5.90 9.43
N LYS A 24 -0.33 6.81 9.70
CA LYS A 24 -0.63 8.24 9.78
C LYS A 24 -1.08 8.81 8.43
N ILE A 25 -0.40 8.48 7.34
CA ILE A 25 -0.76 8.97 6.00
C ILE A 25 -2.14 8.45 5.60
N VAL A 26 -2.35 7.13 5.67
CA VAL A 26 -3.60 6.49 5.24
C VAL A 26 -4.80 7.03 6.02
N ARG A 27 -4.66 7.29 7.32
CA ARG A 27 -5.78 7.78 8.14
C ARG A 27 -6.11 9.26 7.95
N ASN A 28 -5.19 10.06 7.40
CA ASN A 28 -5.34 11.52 7.31
C ASN A 28 -5.45 12.04 5.87
N ALA A 29 -5.34 11.17 4.87
CA ALA A 29 -5.47 11.54 3.46
C ALA A 29 -6.46 10.61 2.72
N PRO A 30 -7.22 11.13 1.75
CA PRO A 30 -8.00 10.28 0.85
C PRO A 30 -7.06 9.49 -0.06
N ILE A 31 -7.02 8.17 0.11
CA ILE A 31 -6.12 7.29 -0.63
C ILE A 31 -6.81 6.79 -1.89
N CYS A 32 -6.17 7.00 -3.05
CA CYS A 32 -6.65 6.48 -4.33
C CYS A 32 -6.16 5.05 -4.60
N GLY A 33 -4.96 4.72 -4.14
CA GLY A 33 -4.31 3.42 -4.29
C GLY A 33 -3.02 3.34 -3.50
N LEU A 34 -2.43 2.16 -3.48
CA LEU A 34 -1.13 1.86 -2.90
C LEU A 34 -0.34 1.05 -3.92
N GLU A 35 0.93 1.38 -4.08
CA GLU A 35 1.88 0.58 -4.85
C GLU A 35 3.08 0.25 -3.95
N VAL A 36 3.53 -1.01 -4.01
CA VAL A 36 4.75 -1.44 -3.33
C VAL A 36 5.72 -1.90 -4.42
N VAL A 37 6.79 -1.14 -4.59
CA VAL A 37 7.82 -1.35 -5.61
C VAL A 37 9.12 -1.85 -5.01
N GLU A 38 10.08 -2.21 -5.86
CA GLU A 38 11.45 -2.57 -5.46
C GLU A 38 11.57 -3.81 -4.56
N VAL A 39 10.59 -4.73 -4.63
CA VAL A 39 10.72 -6.08 -4.08
C VAL A 39 11.41 -6.96 -5.12
N SER A 40 12.61 -7.42 -4.81
CA SER A 40 13.43 -8.28 -5.67
C SER A 40 13.63 -9.66 -5.03
N PRO A 41 12.82 -10.67 -5.39
CA PRO A 41 12.94 -12.03 -4.86
C PRO A 41 14.35 -12.66 -4.99
N PRO A 42 15.12 -12.45 -6.09
CA PRO A 42 16.47 -13.00 -6.19
C PRO A 42 17.46 -12.51 -5.13
N TYR A 43 17.23 -11.30 -4.59
CA TYR A 43 18.07 -10.71 -3.54
C TYR A 43 17.43 -10.82 -2.15
N ASP A 44 16.23 -11.40 -2.05
CA ASP A 44 15.53 -11.51 -0.78
C ASP A 44 16.07 -12.69 0.02
N ILE A 45 16.32 -12.46 1.30
CA ILE A 45 16.83 -13.48 2.21
C ILE A 45 15.66 -13.89 3.08
N SER A 46 15.29 -15.18 3.02
CA SER A 46 14.20 -15.75 3.80
C SER A 46 12.87 -15.00 3.64
N ASP A 47 12.59 -14.54 2.42
CA ASP A 47 11.36 -13.80 2.03
C ASP A 47 11.08 -12.55 2.89
N MET A 48 12.09 -12.00 3.55
CA MET A 48 11.91 -10.89 4.49
C MET A 48 11.31 -9.65 3.83
N THR A 49 11.74 -9.33 2.61
CA THR A 49 11.27 -8.19 1.82
C THR A 49 9.86 -8.43 1.32
N ALA A 50 9.59 -9.63 0.79
CA ALA A 50 8.25 -10.02 0.34
C ALA A 50 7.22 -10.02 1.48
N LEU A 51 7.60 -10.54 2.65
CA LEU A 51 6.74 -10.53 3.85
C LEU A 51 6.53 -9.10 4.38
N MET A 52 7.55 -8.25 4.33
CA MET A 52 7.41 -6.84 4.70
C MET A 52 6.48 -6.09 3.74
N ALA A 53 6.59 -6.33 2.43
CA ALA A 53 5.69 -5.78 1.43
C ALA A 53 4.24 -6.23 1.67
N THR A 54 4.03 -7.53 1.95
CA THR A 54 2.72 -8.08 2.30
C THR A 54 2.16 -7.39 3.56
N ARG A 55 3.01 -7.17 4.57
CA ARG A 55 2.60 -6.46 5.79
C ARG A 55 2.14 -5.04 5.49
N VAL A 56 2.86 -4.29 4.65
CA VAL A 56 2.48 -2.92 4.23
C VAL A 56 1.11 -2.92 3.55
N ILE A 57 0.83 -3.88 2.68
CA ILE A 57 -0.47 -4.01 1.99
C ILE A 57 -1.59 -4.28 3.03
N CYS A 58 -1.41 -5.28 3.90
CA CYS A 58 -2.39 -5.61 4.93
C CYS A 58 -2.66 -4.44 5.89
N ASP A 59 -1.61 -3.75 6.35
CA ASP A 59 -1.73 -2.63 7.29
C ASP A 59 -2.42 -1.44 6.64
N THR A 60 -2.15 -1.18 5.35
CA THR A 60 -2.87 -0.17 4.56
C THR A 60 -4.35 -0.50 4.46
N MET A 61 -4.71 -1.73 4.09
CA MET A 61 -6.12 -2.15 4.03
C MET A 61 -6.81 -2.00 5.39
N ALA A 62 -6.16 -2.42 6.48
CA ALA A 62 -6.70 -2.24 7.82
C ALA A 62 -6.92 -0.75 8.15
N HIS A 63 -5.99 0.14 7.80
CA HIS A 63 -6.13 1.57 8.02
C HIS A 63 -7.17 2.24 7.11
N LEU A 64 -7.38 1.76 5.89
CA LEU A 64 -8.48 2.21 5.04
C LEU A 64 -9.84 1.85 5.65
N VAL A 65 -9.97 0.67 6.26
CA VAL A 65 -11.19 0.27 6.98
C VAL A 65 -11.37 1.13 8.25
N ILE A 66 -10.32 1.28 9.06
CA ILE A 66 -10.36 2.08 10.30
C ILE A 66 -10.71 3.55 10.02
N SER A 67 -10.23 4.11 8.91
CA SER A 67 -10.51 5.50 8.51
C SER A 67 -11.82 5.66 7.73
N GLY A 68 -12.60 4.59 7.53
CA GLY A 68 -13.88 4.63 6.83
C GLY A 68 -13.79 4.83 5.32
N GLN A 69 -12.61 4.63 4.73
CA GLN A 69 -12.40 4.73 3.28
C GLN A 69 -12.78 3.43 2.55
N LEU A 70 -12.81 2.30 3.24
CA LEU A 70 -13.29 1.01 2.72
C LEU A 70 -14.37 0.39 3.64
N PRO A 71 -15.43 -0.23 3.08
CA PRO A 71 -15.79 -0.24 1.66
C PRO A 71 -16.27 1.15 1.19
N ARG A 72 -15.98 1.50 -0.06
CA ARG A 72 -16.43 2.78 -0.63
C ARG A 72 -17.94 2.72 -0.86
N LYS A 73 -18.68 3.69 -0.33
CA LYS A 73 -20.13 3.82 -0.54
C LYS A 73 -20.48 4.67 -1.76
N GLU A 74 -19.60 5.58 -2.14
CA GLU A 74 -19.80 6.55 -3.21
C GLU A 74 -18.56 6.64 -4.10
N LYS A 75 -18.74 7.10 -5.34
CA LYS A 75 -17.65 7.34 -6.28
C LYS A 75 -16.72 8.44 -5.72
N PRO A 76 -15.42 8.15 -5.50
CA PRO A 76 -14.50 9.16 -4.99
C PRO A 76 -14.32 10.32 -5.98
N ALA A 77 -14.17 11.54 -5.44
CA ALA A 77 -14.05 12.76 -6.23
C ALA A 77 -12.83 12.79 -7.18
N TYR A 78 -11.77 12.03 -6.88
CA TYR A 78 -10.58 11.95 -7.73
C TYR A 78 -10.76 11.03 -8.94
N ILE A 79 -11.88 10.31 -9.07
CA ILE A 79 -12.18 9.53 -10.28
C ILE A 79 -12.83 10.44 -11.32
N HIS A 80 -12.18 10.62 -12.47
CA HIS A 80 -12.66 11.46 -13.56
C HIS A 80 -14.09 11.07 -14.01
N PRO A 81 -14.95 12.02 -14.43
CA PRO A 81 -16.30 11.73 -14.91
C PRO A 81 -16.33 10.74 -16.10
N GLU A 82 -15.36 10.86 -17.01
CA GLU A 82 -15.23 10.01 -18.20
C GLU A 82 -14.42 8.73 -17.95
N ALA A 83 -13.90 8.52 -16.73
CA ALA A 83 -13.43 7.18 -16.38
C ALA A 83 -14.61 6.22 -16.59
N GLN A 84 -14.33 4.97 -16.98
CA GLN A 84 -15.35 3.96 -17.27
C GLN A 84 -15.56 3.04 -16.05
N PRO A 85 -16.20 3.49 -14.95
CA PRO A 85 -16.39 2.66 -13.76
C PRO A 85 -17.27 1.44 -14.06
N GLN A 86 -18.09 1.49 -15.12
CA GLN A 86 -18.96 0.39 -15.55
C GLN A 86 -18.19 -0.82 -16.09
N LEU A 87 -16.91 -0.69 -16.45
CA LEU A 87 -16.08 -1.86 -16.78
C LEU A 87 -15.67 -2.66 -15.54
N VAL A 88 -15.56 -2.00 -14.39
CA VAL A 88 -15.17 -2.64 -13.12
C VAL A 88 -16.35 -3.40 -12.51
N GLU A 89 -17.59 -2.92 -12.71
CA GLU A 89 -18.82 -3.62 -12.27
C GLU A 89 -18.96 -5.04 -12.87
N GLN A 90 -18.30 -5.32 -14.00
CA GLN A 90 -18.33 -6.63 -14.66
C GLN A 90 -17.42 -7.66 -13.98
N TRP A 91 -16.55 -7.23 -13.05
CA TRP A 91 -15.54 -8.07 -12.39
C TRP A 91 -15.90 -8.46 -10.96
N THR A 92 -17.05 -7.99 -10.45
CA THR A 92 -17.62 -8.29 -9.13
C THR A 92 -18.92 -9.06 -9.27
#